data_AF-A0AB38VNM3-F1
#
_entry.id   AF-A0AB38VNM3-F1
#
_cell.length_a   1.000
_cell.length_b   1.000
_cell.length_c   1.000
_cell.angle_alpha   90.00
_cell.angle_beta   90.00
_cell.angle_gamma   90.00
#
_symmetry.space_group_name_H-M   'P 1'
#
loop_
_entity.id
_entity.type
_entity.pdbx_description
1 polymer ?
#
loop_
_entity_poly.entity_id
_entity_poly.type
_entity_poly.pdbx_seq_one_letter_code
_entity_poly.pdbx_strand_id
1 'polypeptide(L)'
;MSYFRNYWYRFGAILFIILAVILLVFRPDWSMLHYLLYFNFMALLAHQFEEYQFPGGASPIINYVVYDEEELMDCFPGNTQSIMLVNTIAWLLYIASIAFPQAYWLGLGVMFFSLTQLLGHVL
;
A
#
# COMPACT_ATOMS: atom_id res chain seq x y z
N MET A 1 -14.24 -9.36 12.04
CA MET A 1 -13.87 -7.94 11.84
C MET A 1 -12.55 -7.58 12.53
N SER A 2 -12.32 -7.92 13.80
CA SER A 2 -11.06 -7.63 14.52
C SER A 2 -9.80 -8.24 13.88
N TYR A 3 -9.89 -9.47 13.36
CA TYR A 3 -8.72 -10.13 12.77
C TYR A 3 -8.20 -9.42 11.51
N PHE A 4 -9.09 -9.11 10.55
CA PHE A 4 -8.70 -8.36 9.36
C PHE A 4 -8.15 -6.99 9.74
N ARG A 5 -8.84 -6.27 10.64
CA ARG A 5 -8.37 -4.96 11.13
C ARG A 5 -6.93 -5.02 11.64
N ASN A 6 -6.58 -6.04 12.43
CA ASN A 6 -5.27 -6.11 13.07
C ASN A 6 -4.17 -6.69 12.18
N TYR A 7 -4.52 -7.39 11.09
CA TYR A 7 -3.59 -8.17 10.27
C TYR A 7 -3.76 -7.99 8.75
N TRP A 8 -4.42 -6.92 8.30
CA TRP A 8 -4.73 -6.65 6.89
C TRP A 8 -3.47 -6.72 5.99
N TYR A 9 -2.33 -6.22 6.46
CA TYR A 9 -1.05 -6.24 5.74
C TYR A 9 -0.57 -7.66 5.40
N ARG A 10 -0.94 -8.70 6.18
CA ARG A 10 -0.65 -10.10 5.84
C ARG A 10 -1.45 -10.58 4.63
N PHE A 11 -2.68 -10.11 4.49
CA PHE A 11 -3.48 -10.36 3.29
C PHE A 11 -2.86 -9.65 2.07
N GLY A 12 -2.29 -8.46 2.28
CA GLY A 12 -1.51 -7.77 1.26
C GLY A 12 -0.28 -8.57 0.80
N ALA A 13 0.47 -9.16 1.73
CA ALA A 13 1.59 -10.04 1.39
C ALA A 13 1.17 -11.31 0.63
N ILE A 14 0.05 -11.93 1.03
CA ILE A 14 -0.53 -13.05 0.27
C ILE A 14 -0.90 -12.61 -1.15
N LEU A 15 -1.53 -11.43 -1.28
CA LEU A 15 -1.89 -10.87 -2.57
C LEU A 15 -0.65 -10.60 -3.43
N PHE A 16 0.42 -10.05 -2.86
CA PHE A 16 1.69 -9.86 -3.55
C PHE A 16 2.22 -11.18 -4.14
N ILE A 17 2.22 -12.25 -3.35
CA ILE A 17 2.66 -13.58 -3.81
C ILE A 17 1.80 -14.07 -4.96
N ILE A 18 0.47 -13.93 -4.86
CA ILE A 18 -0.46 -14.32 -5.93
C ILE A 18 -0.15 -13.55 -7.22
N LEU A 19 0.03 -12.23 -7.14
CA LEU A 19 0.36 -11.38 -8.29
C LEU A 19 1.71 -11.78 -8.91
N ALA A 20 2.73 -12.04 -8.09
CA ALA A 20 4.03 -12.50 -8.55
C ALA A 20 3.95 -13.85 -9.29
N VAL A 21 3.17 -14.80 -8.75
CA VAL A 21 2.92 -16.10 -9.39
C VAL A 21 2.19 -15.94 -10.72
N ILE A 22 1.16 -15.10 -10.78
CA ILE A 22 0.43 -14.82 -12.02
C ILE A 22 1.40 -14.31 -13.09
N LEU A 23 2.24 -13.34 -12.75
CA LEU A 23 3.20 -12.76 -13.68
C LEU A 23 4.21 -13.79 -14.19
N LEU A 24 4.73 -14.63 -13.30
CA LEU A 24 5.76 -15.63 -13.62
C LEU A 24 5.21 -16.78 -14.48
N VAL A 25 3.98 -17.22 -14.21
CA VAL A 25 3.34 -18.36 -14.89
C VAL A 25 2.73 -17.94 -16.23
N PHE A 26 1.93 -16.87 -16.25
CA PHE A 26 1.16 -16.50 -17.45
C PHE A 26 1.93 -15.62 -18.42
N ARG A 27 2.95 -14.88 -17.93
CA ARG A 27 3.83 -14.01 -18.73
C ARG A 27 3.05 -13.18 -19.76
N PRO A 28 2.08 -12.37 -19.31
CA PRO A 28 1.15 -11.69 -20.20
C PRO A 28 1.88 -10.72 -21.14
N ASP A 29 1.45 -10.61 -22.40
CA ASP A 29 1.98 -9.61 -23.34
C ASP A 29 1.30 -8.25 -23.12
N TRP A 30 1.59 -7.64 -21.98
CA TRP A 30 1.03 -6.34 -21.61
C TRP A 30 1.87 -5.17 -22.12
N SER A 31 1.21 -4.03 -22.34
CA SER A 31 1.92 -2.78 -22.59
C SER A 31 2.79 -2.38 -21.40
N MET A 32 3.84 -1.61 -21.65
CA MET A 32 4.72 -1.08 -20.59
C MET A 32 3.93 -0.37 -19.48
N LEU A 33 2.89 0.39 -19.84
CA LEU A 33 2.04 1.08 -18.88
C LEU A 33 1.34 0.11 -17.92
N HIS A 34 0.78 -0.99 -18.43
CA HIS A 34 0.15 -2.01 -17.58
C HIS A 34 1.16 -2.65 -16.62
N TYR A 35 2.35 -2.99 -17.12
CA TYR A 35 3.42 -3.51 -16.27
C TYR A 35 3.79 -2.53 -15.15
N LEU A 36 3.93 -1.25 -15.48
CA LEU A 36 4.24 -0.22 -14.48
C LEU A 36 3.14 -0.12 -13.41
N LEU A 37 1.87 -0.09 -13.78
CA LEU A 37 0.75 -0.03 -12.82
C LEU A 37 0.69 -1.29 -11.95
N TYR A 38 0.94 -2.46 -12.55
CA TYR A 38 0.96 -3.74 -11.86
C TYR A 38 2.11 -3.82 -10.83
N PHE A 39 3.32 -3.46 -11.24
CA PHE A 39 4.48 -3.41 -10.35
C PHE A 39 4.33 -2.33 -9.28
N ASN A 40 3.71 -1.20 -9.60
CA ASN A 40 3.44 -0.16 -8.61
C ASN A 40 2.52 -0.67 -7.49
N PHE A 41 1.51 -1.47 -7.83
CA PHE A 41 0.66 -2.11 -6.82
C PHE A 41 1.42 -3.17 -6.00
N MET A 42 2.24 -4.00 -6.66
CA MET A 42 3.09 -4.95 -5.95
C MET A 42 4.04 -4.24 -4.98
N ALA A 43 4.63 -3.11 -5.38
CA ALA A 43 5.49 -2.32 -4.51
C ALA A 43 4.73 -1.77 -3.29
N LEU A 44 3.51 -1.25 -3.49
CA LEU A 44 2.64 -0.81 -2.38
C LEU A 44 2.40 -1.94 -1.37
N LEU A 45 2.06 -3.15 -1.83
CA LEU A 45 1.79 -4.29 -0.95
C LEU A 45 3.04 -4.70 -0.15
N ALA A 46 4.20 -4.70 -0.79
CA ALA A 46 5.47 -5.01 -0.13
C ALA A 46 5.84 -3.95 0.92
N HIS A 47 5.69 -2.67 0.58
CA HIS A 47 5.94 -1.54 1.47
C HIS A 47 5.01 -1.57 2.69
N GLN A 48 3.70 -1.79 2.51
CA GLN A 48 2.79 -1.93 3.64
C GLN A 48 3.11 -3.14 4.53
N PHE A 49 3.58 -4.25 3.96
CA PHE A 49 4.06 -5.36 4.79
C PHE A 49 5.28 -4.96 5.63
N GLU A 50 6.21 -4.22 5.04
CA GLU A 50 7.39 -3.69 5.72
C GLU A 50 7.01 -2.77 6.88
N GLU A 51 6.14 -1.78 6.62
CA GLU A 51 5.67 -0.79 7.59
C GLU A 51 4.89 -1.36 8.79
N TYR A 52 4.11 -2.43 8.58
CA TYR A 52 3.16 -2.92 9.58
C TYR A 52 3.43 -4.33 10.10
N GLN A 53 4.37 -5.10 9.51
CA GLN A 53 4.73 -6.43 10.00
C GLN A 53 6.21 -6.62 10.30
N PHE A 54 7.11 -6.25 9.38
CA PHE A 54 8.54 -6.45 9.57
C PHE A 54 9.38 -5.48 8.70
N PRO A 55 10.10 -4.52 9.30
CA PRO A 55 10.34 -4.34 10.73
C PRO A 55 9.12 -3.88 11.54
N GLY A 56 8.11 -3.29 10.88
CA GLY A 56 6.93 -2.74 11.54
C GLY A 56 7.17 -1.34 12.14
N GLY A 57 6.15 -0.78 12.80
CA GLY A 57 6.27 0.45 13.59
C GLY A 57 5.78 1.73 12.92
N ALA A 58 5.25 1.68 11.69
CA ALA A 58 4.76 2.88 11.01
C ALA A 58 3.62 3.58 11.77
N SER A 59 2.72 2.83 12.41
CA SER A 59 1.57 3.39 13.15
C SER A 59 1.95 4.41 14.24
N PRO A 60 2.82 4.09 15.22
CA PRO A 60 3.28 5.09 16.18
C PRO A 60 4.16 6.18 15.57
N ILE A 61 4.98 5.86 14.56
CA ILE A 61 5.82 6.86 13.87
C ILE A 61 4.96 7.93 13.20
N ILE A 62 3.86 7.54 12.55
CA ILE A 62 2.94 8.49 11.89
C ILE A 62 2.37 9.46 12.94
N ASN A 63 1.90 8.94 14.08
CA ASN A 63 1.36 9.81 15.13
C ASN A 63 2.41 10.76 15.71
N TYR A 64 3.63 10.27 15.94
CA TYR A 64 4.72 11.10 16.43
C TYR A 64 5.19 12.17 15.43
N VAL A 65 5.51 11.77 14.19
CA VAL A 65 6.15 12.64 13.21
C VAL A 65 5.15 13.54 12.49
N VAL A 66 3.97 13.01 12.13
CA VAL A 66 2.99 13.74 11.31
C VAL A 66 1.99 14.51 12.18
N TYR A 67 1.61 13.95 13.32
CA TYR A 67 0.57 14.51 14.18
C TYR A 67 1.08 15.10 15.49
N ASP A 68 2.40 15.08 15.73
CA ASP A 68 3.04 15.64 16.93
C ASP A 68 2.47 15.05 18.24
N GLU A 69 2.06 13.78 18.19
CA GLU A 69 1.50 13.05 19.34
C GLU A 69 2.58 12.20 20.00
N GLU A 70 2.97 12.58 21.23
CA GLU A 70 4.04 11.94 21.98
C GLU A 70 3.56 10.95 23.06
N GLU A 71 2.29 11.03 23.49
CA GLU A 71 1.78 10.27 24.63
C GLU A 71 0.90 9.09 24.19
N LEU A 72 -0.01 9.32 23.24
CA LEU A 72 -1.03 8.38 22.79
C LEU A 72 -0.78 7.93 21.34
N MET A 73 0.44 7.48 21.07
CA MET A 73 0.90 7.12 19.71
C MET A 73 0.12 5.97 19.06
N ASP A 74 -0.70 5.22 19.80
CA ASP A 74 -1.58 4.14 19.27
C ASP A 74 -3.05 4.57 19.08
N CYS A 75 -3.38 5.83 19.40
CA CYS A 75 -4.72 6.38 19.27
C CYS A 75 -4.99 7.00 17.89
N PHE A 76 -6.23 7.44 17.70
CA PHE A 76 -6.58 8.26 16.53
C PHE A 76 -5.67 9.49 16.49
N PRO A 77 -5.14 9.90 15.31
CA PRO A 77 -5.51 9.46 13.96
C PRO A 77 -4.84 8.19 13.44
N GLY A 78 -3.61 7.88 13.85
CA GLY A 78 -2.80 6.74 13.39
C GLY A 78 -3.11 5.39 14.03
N ASN A 79 -4.32 5.19 14.56
CA ASN A 79 -4.70 3.90 15.13
C ASN A 79 -4.84 2.81 14.06
N THR A 80 -4.89 1.54 14.50
CA THR A 80 -4.97 0.37 13.62
C THR A 80 -6.18 0.41 12.67
N GLN A 81 -7.32 0.96 13.10
CA GLN A 81 -8.53 1.03 12.28
C GLN A 81 -8.35 2.03 11.12
N SER A 82 -7.88 3.23 11.42
CA SER A 82 -7.63 4.29 10.42
C SER A 82 -6.62 3.83 9.39
N ILE A 83 -5.49 3.28 9.86
CA ILE A 83 -4.42 2.78 9.00
C ILE A 83 -4.92 1.67 8.09
N MET A 84 -5.65 0.71 8.63
CA MET A 84 -6.23 -0.37 7.82
C MET A 84 -7.17 0.18 6.74
N LEU A 85 -8.05 1.12 7.09
CA LEU A 85 -8.99 1.71 6.13
C LEU A 85 -8.27 2.44 5.00
N VAL A 86 -7.36 3.36 5.33
CA VAL A 86 -6.64 4.15 4.31
C VAL A 86 -5.84 3.24 3.37
N ASN A 87 -5.13 2.26 3.92
CA ASN A 87 -4.29 1.37 3.14
C ASN A 87 -5.09 0.38 2.27
N THR A 88 -6.21 -0.14 2.77
CA THR A 88 -7.06 -1.06 1.99
C THR A 88 -7.90 -0.32 0.94
N ILE A 89 -8.27 0.94 1.17
CA ILE A 89 -8.84 1.81 0.14
C ILE A 89 -7.82 2.07 -0.97
N ALA A 90 -6.54 2.28 -0.62
CA ALA A 90 -5.49 2.43 -1.64
C ALA A 90 -5.42 1.20 -2.56
N TRP A 91 -5.60 -0.02 -2.04
CA TRP A 91 -5.65 -1.23 -2.90
C TRP A 91 -6.72 -1.13 -3.98
N LEU A 92 -7.92 -0.63 -3.64
CA LEU A 92 -9.01 -0.48 -4.61
C LEU A 92 -8.63 0.49 -5.72
N LEU A 93 -7.98 1.61 -5.39
CA LEU A 93 -7.53 2.60 -6.38
C LEU A 93 -6.43 2.04 -7.29
N TYR A 94 -5.50 1.27 -6.74
CA TYR A 94 -4.44 0.62 -7.51
C TYR A 94 -4.99 -0.47 -8.43
N ILE A 95 -5.86 -1.33 -7.93
CA ILE A 95 -6.55 -2.35 -8.74
C ILE A 95 -7.37 -1.69 -9.85
N ALA A 96 -8.09 -0.61 -9.54
CA ALA A 96 -8.82 0.16 -10.55
C ALA A 96 -7.87 0.75 -11.61
N SER A 97 -6.69 1.24 -11.22
CA SER A 97 -5.70 1.75 -12.18
C SER A 97 -5.22 0.66 -13.14
N ILE A 98 -5.02 -0.58 -12.66
CA ILE A 98 -4.62 -1.73 -13.47
C ILE A 98 -5.76 -2.18 -14.40
N ALA A 99 -7.00 -2.18 -13.91
CA ALA A 99 -8.17 -2.57 -14.70
C ALA A 99 -8.54 -1.54 -15.78
N PHE A 100 -8.23 -0.26 -15.55
CA PHE A 100 -8.54 0.86 -16.43
C PHE A 100 -7.27 1.69 -16.73
N PRO A 101 -6.24 1.12 -17.38
CA PRO A 101 -4.96 1.80 -17.67
C PRO A 101 -5.12 3.08 -18.51
N GLN A 102 -6.20 3.19 -19.28
CA GLN A 102 -6.55 4.36 -20.10
C GLN A 102 -7.06 5.54 -19.26
N ALA A 103 -7.45 5.32 -18.00
CA ALA A 103 -7.78 6.38 -17.07
C ALA A 103 -6.49 7.02 -16.53
N TYR A 104 -5.78 7.75 -17.40
CA TYR A 104 -4.42 8.24 -17.13
C TYR A 104 -4.29 9.03 -15.81
N TRP A 105 -5.30 9.80 -15.43
CA TRP A 105 -5.32 10.53 -14.16
C TRP A 105 -5.30 9.62 -12.93
N LEU A 106 -5.98 8.47 -13.01
CA LEU A 106 -5.95 7.46 -11.95
C LEU A 106 -4.56 6.83 -11.86
N GLY A 107 -3.99 6.45 -13.01
CA GLY A 107 -2.62 5.94 -13.09
C GLY A 107 -1.58 6.92 -12.55
N LEU A 108 -1.67 8.19 -12.91
CA LEU A 108 -0.80 9.25 -12.38
C LEU A 108 -0.99 9.42 -10.87
N GLY A 109 -2.23 9.41 -10.38
CA GLY A 109 -2.52 9.54 -8.95
C GLY A 109 -1.85 8.46 -8.11
N VAL A 110 -1.96 7.19 -8.52
CA VAL A 110 -1.31 6.08 -7.78
C VAL A 110 0.22 6.14 -7.88
N MET A 111 0.76 6.61 -9.00
CA MET A 111 2.22 6.80 -9.15
C MET A 111 2.74 7.91 -8.25
N PHE A 112 2.06 9.06 -8.19
CA PHE A 112 2.44 10.15 -7.29
C PHE A 112 2.31 9.75 -5.82
N PHE A 113 1.27 9.00 -5.45
CA PHE A 113 1.15 8.46 -4.10
C PHE A 113 2.36 7.58 -3.73
N SER A 114 2.80 6.67 -4.61
CA SER A 114 4.03 5.90 -4.37
C SER A 114 5.28 6.76 -4.21
N LEU A 115 5.41 7.83 -5.02
CA LEU A 115 6.53 8.75 -4.92
C LEU A 115 6.55 9.49 -3.58
N THR A 116 5.39 9.82 -3.02
CA THR A 116 5.32 10.47 -1.69
C THR A 116 5.81 9.55 -0.56
N GLN A 117 5.76 8.23 -0.71
CA GLN A 117 6.31 7.30 0.29
C GLN A 117 7.83 7.39 0.40
N LEU A 118 8.55 7.71 -0.69
CA LEU A 118 9.98 7.99 -0.59
C LEU A 118 10.27 9.18 0.33
N LEU A 119 9.44 10.23 0.25
CA LEU A 119 9.61 11.40 1.10
C LEU A 119 9.37 11.04 2.57
N GLY A 120 8.38 10.19 2.87
CA GLY A 120 8.08 9.73 4.23
C GLY A 120 9.16 8.86 4.89
N HIS A 121 10.08 8.28 4.12
CA HIS A 121 11.21 7.49 4.65
C HIS A 121 12.55 8.23 4.66
N VAL A 122 12.69 9.30 3.88
CA VAL A 122 13.95 10.06 3.76
C VAL A 122 13.97 11.29 4.66
N LEU A 123 12.79 11.87 4.94
CA LEU A 123 12.61 12.99 5.86
C LEU A 123 12.43 12.48 7.30
#